data_AF-A0A8C5CCK9-F1
#
_entry.id   AF-A0A8C5CCK9-F1
#
_cell.length_a   1.000
_cell.length_b   1.000
_cell.length_c   1.000
_cell.angle_alpha   90.00
_cell.angle_beta   90.00
_cell.angle_gamma   90.00
#
_symmetry.space_group_name_H-M   'P 1'
#
loop_
_entity.id
_entity.type
_entity.pdbx_description
1 polymer ?
#
loop_
_entity_poly.entity_id
_entity_poly.type
_entity_poly.pdbx_seq_one_letter_code
_entity_poly.pdbx_strand_id
1 'polypeptide(L)'
;MLPSFARHVGRMWGFLHSSHQLHPPRQAKAVGLQISIGIMSRTKNGLKPQRGKTMPLNVEPQWSTTQILPAALKKQQDFNQNAMVDGEYVLLYPDRSQVENIPGTDRPFVLEHYKEAIGKSYQRITLYICLLQDLSYGDDSSSESDDCEAFGRLPMKMSPKQSLPTTSRASGGQANGAGAGPKKTTSPNTSCEFYNTYTNVYAPVVIDSSSSDVEEVDYSQVEDSRFNINRANVWDGALRGFKRSSFDPTGSLLVKFTDDIGQTEDAVDTGGPTREFLTLLMDAIKYRRFFEGREDGKYLSFDSKAADGDEYFHVGRMVAMSIVHGGPGPRCFSENFYHYLVGKVKTIEAPIADVPDPDLRNVLLEIKNATTLEELLELNDKHASMLQTAGCYRCLRTLEDKEQVVNDYIQWYFTYRNHVSFQRFKDGLATLNLFNALEQHPSLFQPYMVYSGRPESRDSRGAVPSTNEPNW
;
A
#
# COMPACT_ATOMS: atom_id res chain seq x y z
N MET A 1 30.52 4.53 57.26
CA MET A 1 30.79 4.31 55.82
C MET A 1 30.08 3.02 55.42
N LEU A 2 29.09 3.12 54.49
CA LEU A 2 28.45 2.13 53.58
C LEU A 2 28.28 0.63 53.98
N PRO A 3 27.37 -0.19 53.38
CA PRO A 3 26.14 0.07 52.58
C PRO A 3 24.95 -0.93 52.76
N SER A 4 23.84 -0.63 52.06
CA SER A 4 22.89 -1.54 51.32
C SER A 4 21.67 -2.21 52.00
N PHE A 5 20.65 -2.38 51.13
CA PHE A 5 19.46 -3.25 51.16
C PHE A 5 18.09 -2.71 51.63
N ALA A 6 17.08 -3.04 50.81
CA ALA A 6 15.73 -2.52 50.73
C ALA A 6 14.67 -3.27 51.59
N ARG A 7 13.42 -2.77 51.50
CA ARG A 7 12.10 -3.28 51.97
C ARG A 7 11.73 -2.81 53.38
N HIS A 8 10.47 -2.54 53.77
CA HIS A 8 9.14 -2.80 53.22
C HIS A 8 8.08 -2.06 54.08
N VAL A 9 6.89 -1.82 53.53
CA VAL A 9 5.56 -1.60 54.18
C VAL A 9 5.35 -0.35 55.06
N GLY A 10 4.28 0.38 54.73
CA GLY A 10 3.49 1.07 55.75
C GLY A 10 3.15 2.52 55.49
N ARG A 11 2.47 2.86 54.38
CA ARG A 11 1.65 4.08 54.29
C ARG A 11 0.38 3.83 53.50
N MET A 12 -0.56 3.16 54.16
CA MET A 12 -1.97 3.12 53.79
C MET A 12 -2.73 3.32 55.10
N TRP A 13 -3.37 4.48 55.27
CA TRP A 13 -4.68 4.67 55.91
C TRP A 13 -4.94 6.16 56.18
N GLY A 14 -6.15 6.59 55.82
CA GLY A 14 -6.71 7.88 56.22
C GLY A 14 -6.98 8.81 55.06
N PHE A 15 -8.03 8.52 54.27
CA PHE A 15 -9.08 9.48 53.90
C PHE A 15 -10.19 8.71 53.15
N LEU A 16 -11.10 8.08 53.92
CA LEU A 16 -12.51 7.89 53.51
C LEU A 16 -13.26 9.20 53.88
N HIS A 17 -14.34 9.69 53.28
CA HIS A 17 -15.48 9.10 52.56
C HIS A 17 -16.07 10.15 51.59
N SER A 18 -16.54 9.74 50.41
CA SER A 18 -17.72 10.35 49.78
C SER A 18 -18.44 9.33 48.90
N SER A 19 -19.76 9.45 48.84
CA SER A 19 -20.77 8.40 48.68
C SER A 19 -20.84 7.74 47.30
N HIS A 20 -20.91 6.40 47.28
CA HIS A 20 -21.24 5.58 46.12
C HIS A 20 -22.74 5.66 45.77
N GLN A 21 -23.07 6.13 44.56
CA GLN A 21 -24.29 5.72 43.86
C GLN A 21 -23.92 4.57 42.91
N LEU A 22 -24.52 3.39 43.14
CA LEU A 22 -24.36 2.21 42.31
C LEU A 22 -25.27 2.33 41.08
N HIS A 23 -24.68 2.57 39.91
CA HIS A 23 -25.34 2.28 38.63
C HIS A 23 -25.41 0.75 38.42
N PRO A 24 -26.51 0.20 37.91
CA PRO A 24 -26.58 -1.23 37.61
C PRO A 24 -25.59 -1.58 36.50
N PRO A 25 -24.99 -2.78 36.53
CA PRO A 25 -24.02 -3.19 35.51
C PRO A 25 -24.69 -3.23 34.14
N ARG A 26 -24.09 -2.54 33.16
CA ARG A 26 -24.44 -2.65 31.74
C ARG A 26 -24.32 -4.12 31.35
N GLN A 27 -25.44 -4.73 30.94
CA GLN A 27 -25.44 -6.06 30.33
C GLN A 27 -24.46 -6.06 29.15
N ALA A 28 -23.42 -6.90 29.22
CA ALA A 28 -22.53 -7.16 28.10
C ALA A 28 -23.37 -7.69 26.94
N LYS A 29 -23.42 -6.96 25.83
CA LYS A 29 -23.98 -7.48 24.58
C LYS A 29 -23.04 -8.59 24.10
N ALA A 30 -23.55 -9.82 24.01
CA ALA A 30 -22.87 -10.91 23.33
C ALA A 30 -22.47 -10.45 21.91
N VAL A 31 -21.18 -10.38 21.64
CA VAL A 31 -20.65 -10.02 20.31
C VAL A 31 -20.85 -11.24 19.41
N GLY A 32 -21.96 -11.27 18.67
CA GLY A 32 -22.23 -12.33 17.70
C GLY A 32 -21.28 -12.29 16.51
N LEU A 33 -20.96 -13.46 15.93
CA LEU A 33 -20.18 -13.59 14.70
C LEU A 33 -20.86 -12.85 13.55
N GLN A 34 -20.09 -12.13 12.73
CA GLN A 34 -20.61 -11.28 11.66
C GLN A 34 -19.96 -11.56 10.31
N ILE A 35 -20.77 -11.53 9.25
CA ILE A 35 -20.34 -11.54 7.84
C ILE A 35 -20.91 -10.32 7.11
N SER A 36 -20.37 -9.97 5.95
CA SER A 36 -20.92 -8.92 5.09
C SER A 36 -21.91 -9.48 4.07
N ILE A 37 -23.09 -8.86 3.95
CA ILE A 37 -24.11 -9.19 2.96
C ILE A 37 -24.36 -7.97 2.07
N GLY A 38 -24.09 -8.11 0.77
CA GLY A 38 -24.41 -7.11 -0.25
C GLY A 38 -25.62 -7.47 -1.09
N ILE A 39 -26.06 -6.54 -1.93
CA ILE A 39 -27.05 -6.78 -2.97
C ILE A 39 -26.34 -6.77 -4.31
N MET A 40 -26.55 -7.78 -5.13
CA MET A 40 -26.19 -7.76 -6.55
C MET A 40 -27.44 -7.51 -7.39
N SER A 41 -27.30 -6.68 -8.42
CA SER A 41 -28.36 -6.44 -9.41
C SER A 41 -27.78 -6.49 -10.82
N ARG A 42 -28.61 -6.89 -11.79
CA ARG A 42 -28.19 -6.91 -13.19
C ARG A 42 -28.01 -5.49 -13.74
N THR A 43 -26.94 -5.29 -14.49
CA THR A 43 -26.66 -4.07 -15.25
C THR A 43 -26.46 -4.42 -16.73
N LYS A 44 -26.36 -3.41 -17.60
CA LYS A 44 -26.06 -3.59 -19.04
C LYS A 44 -24.79 -4.41 -19.31
N ASN A 45 -23.88 -4.49 -18.33
CA ASN A 45 -22.60 -5.20 -18.43
C ASN A 45 -22.52 -6.41 -17.48
N GLY A 46 -23.67 -6.98 -17.10
CA GLY A 46 -23.79 -8.15 -16.20
C GLY A 46 -24.10 -7.82 -14.74
N LEU A 47 -24.10 -8.84 -13.89
CA LEU A 47 -24.36 -8.74 -12.44
C LEU A 47 -23.27 -7.93 -11.74
N LYS A 48 -23.67 -6.90 -10.98
CA LYS A 48 -22.74 -6.07 -10.20
C LYS A 48 -23.27 -5.81 -8.78
N PRO A 49 -22.38 -5.75 -7.77
CA PRO A 49 -22.72 -5.29 -6.43
C PRO A 49 -23.25 -3.85 -6.45
N GLN A 50 -24.31 -3.59 -5.69
CA GLN A 50 -24.84 -2.24 -5.48
C GLN A 50 -23.97 -1.50 -4.46
N ARG A 51 -23.32 -0.42 -4.91
CA ARG A 51 -22.44 0.40 -4.06
C ARG A 51 -23.21 0.99 -2.88
N GLY A 52 -22.66 0.85 -1.67
CA GLY A 52 -23.25 1.38 -0.44
C GLY A 52 -24.36 0.53 0.18
N LYS A 53 -24.65 -0.66 -0.38
CA LYS A 53 -25.68 -1.57 0.15
C LYS A 53 -25.14 -2.89 0.71
N THR A 54 -23.87 -2.90 1.11
CA THR A 54 -23.26 -4.01 1.84
C THR A 54 -23.36 -3.75 3.33
N MET A 55 -23.82 -4.74 4.08
CA MET A 55 -24.15 -4.58 5.50
C MET A 55 -23.67 -5.77 6.34
N PRO A 56 -23.33 -5.56 7.62
CA PRO A 56 -23.02 -6.66 8.53
C PRO A 56 -24.29 -7.46 8.90
N LEU A 57 -24.18 -8.79 8.85
CA LEU A 57 -25.18 -9.75 9.28
C LEU A 57 -24.60 -10.65 10.37
N ASN A 58 -25.29 -10.75 11.50
CA ASN A 58 -24.94 -11.70 12.56
C ASN A 58 -25.34 -13.12 12.14
N VAL A 59 -24.45 -14.09 12.33
CA VAL A 59 -24.59 -15.46 11.86
C VAL A 59 -24.01 -16.45 12.87
N GLU A 60 -24.27 -17.74 12.69
CA GLU A 60 -23.60 -18.81 13.44
C GLU A 60 -22.75 -19.68 12.50
N PRO A 61 -21.66 -20.30 12.97
CA PRO A 61 -20.75 -21.14 12.16
C PRO A 61 -21.48 -22.22 11.35
N GLN A 62 -22.47 -22.86 11.96
CA GLN A 62 -23.26 -23.95 11.39
C GLN A 62 -24.33 -23.51 10.37
N TRP A 63 -24.50 -22.21 10.12
CA TRP A 63 -25.54 -21.74 9.21
C TRP A 63 -25.23 -22.12 7.76
N SER A 64 -26.23 -22.68 7.09
CA SER A 64 -26.25 -22.95 5.66
C SER A 64 -26.99 -21.84 4.91
N THR A 65 -27.10 -21.97 3.58
CA THR A 65 -27.87 -21.05 2.74
C THR A 65 -29.31 -20.88 3.24
N THR A 66 -29.92 -21.94 3.80
CA THR A 66 -31.31 -21.92 4.30
C THR A 66 -31.52 -20.99 5.50
N GLN A 67 -30.48 -20.73 6.30
CA GLN A 67 -30.55 -19.77 7.41
C GLN A 67 -30.03 -18.38 7.00
N ILE A 68 -28.94 -18.32 6.23
CA ILE A 68 -28.30 -17.05 5.86
C ILE A 68 -29.19 -16.23 4.93
N LEU A 69 -29.80 -16.84 3.92
CA LEU A 69 -30.60 -16.14 2.92
C LEU A 69 -31.82 -15.40 3.53
N PRO A 70 -32.70 -16.02 4.34
CA PRO A 70 -33.82 -15.30 4.96
C PRO A 70 -33.35 -14.24 5.96
N ALA A 71 -32.27 -14.49 6.71
CA ALA A 71 -31.69 -13.50 7.63
C ALA A 71 -31.12 -12.29 6.88
N ALA A 72 -30.45 -12.52 5.75
CA ALA A 72 -29.94 -11.50 4.84
C ALA A 72 -31.07 -10.64 4.25
N LEU A 73 -32.13 -11.27 3.75
CA LEU A 73 -33.30 -10.57 3.19
C LEU A 73 -33.97 -9.69 4.24
N LYS A 74 -34.25 -10.25 5.42
CA LYS A 74 -34.83 -9.48 6.53
C LYS A 74 -33.96 -8.29 6.91
N LYS A 75 -32.65 -8.49 7.07
CA LYS A 75 -31.70 -7.42 7.44
C LYS A 75 -31.66 -6.30 6.41
N GLN A 76 -31.71 -6.67 5.13
CA GLN A 76 -31.68 -5.73 4.02
C GLN A 76 -33.02 -4.99 3.85
N GLN A 77 -34.16 -5.64 4.11
CA GLN A 77 -35.48 -5.02 4.16
C GLN A 77 -35.61 -4.01 5.30
N ASP A 78 -35.17 -4.38 6.51
CA ASP A 78 -35.24 -3.53 7.70
C ASP A 78 -34.50 -2.20 7.52
N PHE A 79 -33.37 -2.22 6.80
CA PHE A 79 -32.47 -1.08 6.66
C PHE A 79 -32.68 -0.27 5.37
N ASN A 80 -33.07 -0.92 4.28
CA ASN A 80 -33.29 -0.28 2.99
C ASN A 80 -34.80 -0.19 2.66
N GLN A 81 -35.63 0.22 3.62
CA GLN A 81 -37.08 0.36 3.46
C GLN A 81 -37.40 1.06 2.12
N ASN A 82 -38.03 0.32 1.20
CA ASN A 82 -38.40 0.66 -0.20
C ASN A 82 -37.39 0.32 -1.32
N ALA A 83 -36.31 -0.43 -1.08
CA ALA A 83 -35.34 -0.79 -2.14
C ALA A 83 -35.30 -2.27 -2.55
N MET A 84 -36.05 -3.14 -1.86
CA MET A 84 -36.21 -4.56 -2.25
C MET A 84 -37.43 -4.70 -3.13
N VAL A 85 -37.27 -5.38 -4.27
CA VAL A 85 -38.38 -5.74 -5.16
C VAL A 85 -38.93 -7.08 -4.68
N ASP A 86 -40.24 -7.26 -4.71
CA ASP A 86 -40.83 -8.55 -4.33
C ASP A 86 -40.48 -9.61 -5.39
N GLY A 87 -39.94 -10.75 -4.95
CA GLY A 87 -39.42 -11.78 -5.83
C GLY A 87 -38.57 -12.82 -5.11
N GLU A 88 -38.25 -13.91 -5.82
CA GLU A 88 -37.39 -14.97 -5.29
C GLU A 88 -35.92 -14.53 -5.37
N TYR A 89 -35.22 -14.63 -4.24
CA TYR A 89 -33.82 -14.27 -4.12
C TYR A 89 -32.96 -15.51 -3.90
N VAL A 90 -31.71 -15.46 -4.37
CA VAL A 90 -30.69 -16.46 -4.07
C VAL A 90 -29.44 -15.81 -3.50
N LEU A 91 -28.61 -16.63 -2.86
CA LEU A 91 -27.34 -16.24 -2.27
C LEU A 91 -26.21 -16.54 -3.27
N LEU A 92 -25.31 -15.58 -3.46
CA LEU A 92 -24.20 -15.63 -4.41
C LEU A 92 -22.84 -15.40 -3.72
N TYR A 93 -21.82 -16.07 -4.24
CA TYR A 93 -20.42 -15.78 -3.97
C TYR A 93 -19.96 -14.50 -4.71
N PRO A 94 -18.79 -13.93 -4.36
CA PRO A 94 -18.25 -12.75 -5.04
C PRO A 94 -17.99 -12.93 -6.55
N ASP A 95 -17.74 -14.16 -6.98
CA ASP A 95 -17.57 -14.53 -8.40
C ASP A 95 -18.90 -14.67 -9.16
N ARG A 96 -20.03 -14.43 -8.48
CA ARG A 96 -21.42 -14.50 -8.98
C ARG A 96 -21.97 -15.91 -9.13
N SER A 97 -21.25 -16.93 -8.66
CA SER A 97 -21.79 -18.30 -8.58
C SER A 97 -22.77 -18.45 -7.41
N GLN A 98 -23.74 -19.34 -7.55
CA GLN A 98 -24.75 -19.59 -6.50
C GLN A 98 -24.15 -20.35 -5.33
N VAL A 99 -24.55 -19.98 -4.12
CA VAL A 99 -24.08 -20.61 -2.87
C VAL A 99 -24.86 -21.89 -2.62
N GLU A 100 -24.38 -22.98 -3.23
CA GLU A 100 -24.88 -24.34 -3.02
C GLU A 100 -23.82 -25.21 -2.34
N ASN A 101 -22.64 -25.31 -2.97
CA ASN A 101 -21.48 -26.03 -2.47
C ASN A 101 -20.30 -25.08 -2.28
N ILE A 102 -19.35 -25.49 -1.44
CA ILE A 102 -18.08 -24.77 -1.25
C ILE A 102 -17.31 -24.76 -2.58
N PRO A 103 -16.86 -23.61 -3.09
CA PRO A 103 -16.21 -23.51 -4.40
C PRO A 103 -15.03 -24.46 -4.55
N GLY A 104 -15.00 -25.19 -5.67
CA GLY A 104 -13.95 -26.18 -5.95
C GLY A 104 -14.14 -27.54 -5.27
N THR A 105 -15.29 -27.78 -4.61
CA THR A 105 -15.61 -29.06 -3.96
C THR A 105 -17.09 -29.43 -4.15
N ASP A 106 -17.41 -30.71 -3.91
CA ASP A 106 -18.81 -31.19 -3.84
C ASP A 106 -19.42 -31.08 -2.43
N ARG A 107 -18.74 -30.41 -1.50
CA ARG A 107 -19.20 -30.29 -0.12
C ARG A 107 -20.29 -29.20 -0.03
N PRO A 108 -21.45 -29.50 0.58
CA PRO A 108 -22.52 -28.51 0.73
C PRO A 108 -22.08 -27.32 1.57
N PHE A 109 -22.62 -26.15 1.27
CA PHE A 109 -22.28 -24.92 1.95
C PHE A 109 -22.72 -24.93 3.42
N VAL A 110 -21.74 -24.82 4.30
CA VAL A 110 -21.87 -24.45 5.71
C VAL A 110 -20.87 -23.33 5.94
N LEU A 111 -21.27 -22.26 6.63
CA LEU A 111 -20.46 -21.06 6.74
C LEU A 111 -19.08 -21.33 7.34
N GLU A 112 -18.98 -22.18 8.35
CA GLU A 112 -17.73 -22.64 8.96
C GLU A 112 -16.81 -23.36 7.96
N HIS A 113 -17.34 -24.33 7.23
CA HIS A 113 -16.53 -25.05 6.23
C HIS A 113 -16.11 -24.14 5.07
N TYR A 114 -16.98 -23.22 4.65
CA TYR A 114 -16.62 -22.22 3.63
C TYR A 114 -15.52 -21.28 4.16
N LYS A 115 -15.63 -20.85 5.42
CA LYS A 115 -14.62 -20.06 6.13
C LYS A 115 -13.27 -20.77 6.13
N GLU A 116 -13.25 -22.07 6.44
CA GLU A 116 -12.04 -22.91 6.42
C GLU A 116 -11.45 -23.03 5.02
N ALA A 117 -12.28 -23.33 4.02
CA ALA A 117 -11.85 -23.54 2.64
C ALA A 117 -11.19 -22.29 2.01
N ILE A 118 -11.67 -21.10 2.35
CA ILE A 118 -11.11 -19.84 1.83
C ILE A 118 -10.04 -19.22 2.75
N GLY A 119 -9.84 -19.76 3.95
CA GLY A 119 -8.85 -19.29 4.93
C GLY A 119 -9.08 -17.85 5.43
N LYS A 120 -10.31 -17.34 5.42
CA LYS A 120 -10.64 -15.96 5.84
C LYS A 120 -11.31 -15.95 7.23
N SER A 121 -11.31 -14.83 7.94
CA SER A 121 -12.17 -14.66 9.12
C SER A 121 -13.62 -14.37 8.68
N TYR A 122 -14.61 -14.66 9.54
CA TYR A 122 -16.03 -14.42 9.23
C TYR A 122 -16.31 -12.98 8.79
N GLN A 123 -15.69 -11.98 9.44
CA GLN A 123 -15.86 -10.57 9.10
C GLN A 123 -15.40 -10.22 7.67
N ARG A 124 -14.49 -11.02 7.09
CA ARG A 124 -13.99 -10.86 5.71
C ARG A 124 -14.78 -11.67 4.68
N ILE A 125 -15.79 -12.44 5.11
CA ILE A 125 -16.71 -13.13 4.20
C ILE A 125 -17.73 -12.10 3.71
N THR A 126 -17.82 -11.97 2.38
CA THR A 126 -18.90 -11.22 1.74
C THR A 126 -19.70 -12.14 0.84
N LEU A 127 -21.00 -12.25 1.10
CA LEU A 127 -21.97 -12.91 0.24
C LEU A 127 -22.96 -11.87 -0.30
N TYR A 128 -23.66 -12.22 -1.37
CA TYR A 128 -24.57 -11.31 -2.03
C TYR A 128 -25.94 -11.93 -2.21
N ILE A 129 -26.99 -11.16 -1.98
CA ILE A 129 -28.34 -11.56 -2.39
C ILE A 129 -28.63 -10.99 -3.78
N CYS A 130 -29.28 -11.78 -4.62
CA CYS A 130 -29.67 -11.41 -5.98
C CYS A 130 -31.06 -11.96 -6.29
N LEU A 131 -31.86 -11.23 -7.08
CA LEU A 131 -33.11 -11.75 -7.62
C LEU A 131 -32.81 -12.91 -8.58
N LEU A 132 -33.55 -14.01 -8.46
CA LEU A 132 -33.39 -15.19 -9.31
C LEU A 132 -33.62 -14.85 -10.79
N GLN A 133 -34.53 -13.91 -11.08
CA GLN A 133 -34.79 -13.41 -12.43
C GLN A 133 -33.57 -12.70 -13.05
N ASP A 134 -32.74 -12.04 -12.22
CA ASP A 134 -31.51 -11.38 -12.68
C ASP A 134 -30.39 -12.40 -13.01
N LEU A 135 -30.52 -13.65 -12.56
CA LEU A 135 -29.62 -14.76 -12.89
C LEU A 135 -30.06 -15.52 -14.15
N SER A 136 -31.36 -15.69 -14.39
CA SER A 136 -31.89 -16.60 -15.42
C SER A 136 -31.73 -16.14 -16.88
N TYR A 137 -31.59 -14.83 -17.15
CA TYR A 137 -31.39 -14.31 -18.52
C TYR A 137 -29.90 -14.29 -18.92
N GLY A 138 -29.23 -15.43 -18.79
CA GLY A 138 -27.79 -15.57 -18.98
C GLY A 138 -27.35 -16.49 -20.12
N ASP A 139 -28.28 -17.17 -20.80
CA ASP A 139 -27.96 -17.99 -21.95
C ASP A 139 -28.87 -17.60 -23.12
N ASP A 140 -28.44 -16.57 -23.85
CA ASP A 140 -28.75 -16.47 -25.27
C ASP A 140 -27.56 -15.85 -26.00
N SER A 141 -27.00 -16.70 -26.84
CA SER A 141 -26.18 -16.39 -27.98
C SER A 141 -26.66 -15.11 -28.69
N SER A 142 -25.67 -14.37 -29.19
CA SER A 142 -25.83 -13.27 -30.15
C SER A 142 -27.00 -13.48 -31.13
N SER A 143 -27.92 -12.51 -31.19
CA SER A 143 -28.57 -12.16 -32.44
C SER A 143 -28.73 -10.66 -32.51
N GLU A 144 -28.03 -10.08 -33.48
CA GLU A 144 -28.37 -8.80 -34.06
C GLU A 144 -29.83 -8.89 -34.54
N SER A 145 -30.66 -7.94 -34.10
CA SER A 145 -31.91 -7.61 -34.77
C SER A 145 -31.86 -6.11 -35.04
N ASP A 146 -31.22 -5.78 -36.16
CA ASP A 146 -31.67 -4.65 -36.96
C ASP A 146 -32.98 -5.07 -37.64
N ASP A 147 -34.09 -4.50 -37.19
CA ASP A 147 -35.29 -4.39 -38.00
C ASP A 147 -35.11 -3.20 -38.96
N CYS A 148 -34.63 -3.50 -40.16
CA CYS A 148 -35.00 -2.82 -41.41
C CYS A 148 -35.17 -3.91 -42.49
N GLU A 149 -36.24 -3.79 -43.25
CA GLU A 149 -36.83 -4.85 -44.08
C GLU A 149 -35.92 -5.52 -45.14
N ALA A 150 -36.19 -6.81 -45.40
CA ALA A 150 -36.76 -7.32 -46.67
C ALA A 150 -36.14 -8.65 -47.19
N PHE A 151 -37.04 -9.54 -47.65
CA PHE A 151 -36.90 -10.69 -48.57
C PHE A 151 -36.08 -11.95 -48.20
N GLY A 152 -36.80 -13.08 -48.05
CA GLY A 152 -36.65 -14.21 -48.99
C GLY A 152 -35.96 -15.52 -48.56
N ARG A 153 -36.78 -16.53 -48.19
CA ARG A 153 -36.66 -18.00 -48.44
C ARG A 153 -35.52 -18.86 -47.81
N LEU A 154 -35.99 -19.82 -46.99
CA LEU A 154 -35.57 -21.22 -46.64
C LEU A 154 -34.53 -21.99 -47.54
N PRO A 155 -33.99 -23.18 -47.13
CA PRO A 155 -33.20 -23.57 -45.93
C PRO A 155 -32.06 -24.63 -46.20
N MET A 156 -31.41 -25.15 -45.12
CA MET A 156 -30.54 -26.38 -45.01
C MET A 156 -29.07 -26.30 -45.50
N LYS A 157 -28.03 -26.96 -44.95
CA LYS A 157 -27.84 -28.14 -44.06
C LYS A 157 -26.37 -28.24 -43.53
N MET A 158 -26.20 -28.87 -42.37
CA MET A 158 -25.13 -29.79 -41.90
C MET A 158 -23.63 -29.39 -41.70
N SER A 159 -23.22 -29.39 -40.42
CA SER A 159 -22.15 -30.21 -39.76
C SER A 159 -20.64 -30.11 -40.12
N PRO A 160 -19.74 -30.44 -39.15
CA PRO A 160 -18.44 -29.78 -38.96
C PRO A 160 -17.20 -30.68 -39.24
N LYS A 161 -15.99 -30.10 -39.29
CA LYS A 161 -14.71 -30.80 -39.00
C LYS A 161 -13.49 -29.87 -38.80
N GLN A 162 -12.86 -30.02 -37.64
CA GLN A 162 -11.43 -30.08 -37.27
C GLN A 162 -10.35 -29.57 -38.25
N SER A 163 -9.42 -28.72 -37.76
CA SER A 163 -7.98 -29.03 -37.49
C SER A 163 -7.08 -27.77 -37.49
N LEU A 164 -6.18 -27.68 -36.49
CA LEU A 164 -4.96 -26.83 -36.44
C LEU A 164 -3.91 -27.26 -37.51
N PRO A 165 -2.65 -26.76 -37.52
CA PRO A 165 -2.11 -25.38 -37.52
C PRO A 165 -1.01 -25.22 -38.61
N THR A 166 -0.58 -24.01 -39.01
CA THR A 166 0.87 -23.69 -39.22
C THR A 166 1.15 -22.24 -39.66
N THR A 167 2.12 -21.63 -38.96
CA THR A 167 3.23 -20.75 -39.42
C THR A 167 3.16 -20.04 -40.78
N SER A 168 3.39 -18.73 -40.80
CA SER A 168 4.63 -18.13 -41.38
C SER A 168 4.67 -16.60 -41.30
N ARG A 169 5.72 -16.13 -40.64
CA ARG A 169 6.60 -14.97 -40.93
C ARG A 169 6.28 -14.06 -42.14
N ALA A 170 6.42 -12.76 -41.85
CA ALA A 170 7.24 -11.76 -42.56
C ALA A 170 6.53 -10.64 -43.35
N SER A 171 6.89 -9.41 -42.92
CA SER A 171 7.27 -8.25 -43.75
C SER A 171 6.20 -7.25 -44.21
N GLY A 172 6.26 -6.07 -43.58
CA GLY A 172 6.69 -4.84 -44.26
C GLY A 172 5.60 -3.98 -44.91
N GLY A 173 5.46 -2.75 -44.42
CA GLY A 173 4.72 -1.69 -45.12
C GLY A 173 4.48 -0.46 -44.25
N GLN A 174 5.22 0.61 -44.54
CA GLN A 174 5.17 1.92 -43.87
C GLN A 174 3.91 2.74 -44.21
N ALA A 175 3.64 3.71 -43.32
CA ALA A 175 3.35 5.12 -43.58
C ALA A 175 1.94 5.66 -43.23
N ASN A 176 1.98 6.69 -42.36
CA ASN A 176 1.12 7.88 -42.23
C ASN A 176 -0.37 7.63 -41.86
N GLY A 177 -1.02 8.35 -40.95
CA GLY A 177 -0.78 9.63 -40.30
C GLY A 177 -2.16 10.30 -40.10
N ALA A 178 -2.36 10.92 -38.93
CA ALA A 178 -3.45 11.83 -38.54
C ALA A 178 -4.80 11.24 -38.04
N GLY A 179 -5.28 11.79 -36.90
CA GLY A 179 -6.71 11.90 -36.57
C GLY A 179 -7.18 11.27 -35.26
N ALA A 180 -6.70 11.74 -34.11
CA ALA A 180 -7.24 11.38 -32.80
C ALA A 180 -8.41 12.31 -32.40
N GLY A 181 -9.50 11.71 -31.90
CA GLY A 181 -10.58 12.32 -31.11
C GLY A 181 -11.09 11.29 -30.08
N PRO A 182 -11.54 11.70 -28.88
CA PRO A 182 -11.00 11.15 -27.63
C PRO A 182 -11.76 9.93 -27.09
N LYS A 183 -10.99 8.88 -26.73
CA LYS A 183 -11.47 7.78 -25.89
C LYS A 183 -11.38 8.17 -24.42
N LYS A 184 -12.51 8.12 -23.71
CA LYS A 184 -12.59 8.21 -22.24
C LYS A 184 -11.82 7.04 -21.60
N THR A 185 -10.68 7.34 -20.98
CA THR A 185 -9.92 6.39 -20.17
C THR A 185 -10.28 6.56 -18.70
N THR A 186 -10.95 5.54 -18.14
CA THR A 186 -11.14 5.36 -16.70
C THR A 186 -9.78 5.06 -16.06
N SER A 187 -9.35 5.87 -15.10
CA SER A 187 -8.10 5.66 -14.35
C SER A 187 -8.22 4.44 -13.41
N PRO A 188 -7.23 3.53 -13.37
CA PRO A 188 -7.18 2.45 -12.39
C PRO A 188 -6.73 2.98 -11.02
N ASN A 189 -7.43 2.58 -9.96
CA ASN A 189 -7.20 3.02 -8.59
C ASN A 189 -6.12 2.13 -7.93
N THR A 190 -4.87 2.27 -8.38
CA THR A 190 -3.74 1.37 -8.07
C THR A 190 -3.42 1.28 -6.57
N SER A 191 -3.66 2.35 -5.81
CA SER A 191 -3.42 2.39 -4.35
C SER A 191 -4.21 1.33 -3.57
N CYS A 192 -5.45 1.04 -3.98
CA CYS A 192 -6.32 0.08 -3.32
C CYS A 192 -5.94 -1.37 -3.65
N GLU A 193 -5.51 -1.64 -4.88
CA GLU A 193 -5.05 -2.98 -5.31
C GLU A 193 -3.83 -3.42 -4.51
N PHE A 194 -2.88 -2.51 -4.31
CA PHE A 194 -1.65 -2.77 -3.58
C PHE A 194 -1.86 -3.04 -2.09
N TYR A 195 -2.68 -2.23 -1.40
CA TYR A 195 -3.02 -2.47 0.01
C TYR A 195 -3.65 -3.84 0.19
N ASN A 196 -4.56 -4.22 -0.70
CA ASN A 196 -5.18 -5.56 -0.67
C ASN A 196 -4.14 -6.66 -0.92
N THR A 197 -3.25 -6.52 -1.90
CA THR A 197 -2.21 -7.53 -2.17
C THR A 197 -1.24 -7.69 -1.01
N TYR A 198 -0.74 -6.59 -0.44
CA TYR A 198 0.17 -6.65 0.70
C TYR A 198 -0.51 -7.25 1.94
N THR A 199 -1.72 -6.79 2.29
CA THR A 199 -2.45 -7.31 3.46
C THR A 199 -2.89 -8.76 3.31
N ASN A 200 -3.05 -9.27 2.09
CA ASN A 200 -3.40 -10.66 1.85
C ASN A 200 -2.20 -11.62 1.93
N VAL A 201 -0.97 -11.14 1.67
CA VAL A 201 0.22 -12.00 1.53
C VAL A 201 1.21 -11.82 2.67
N TYR A 202 1.35 -10.59 3.20
CA TYR A 202 2.49 -10.22 4.04
C TYR A 202 2.14 -9.62 5.39
N ALA A 203 0.94 -9.05 5.54
CA ALA A 203 0.52 -8.57 6.83
C ALA A 203 0.52 -9.73 7.82
N PRO A 204 1.08 -9.56 9.04
CA PRO A 204 1.05 -10.59 10.06
C PRO A 204 -0.37 -11.12 10.21
N VAL A 205 -0.53 -12.44 10.12
CA VAL A 205 -1.77 -13.07 10.54
C VAL A 205 -1.89 -12.75 12.02
N VAL A 206 -2.84 -11.90 12.39
CA VAL A 206 -3.31 -11.85 13.77
C VAL A 206 -3.87 -13.24 14.02
N ILE A 207 -3.10 -14.08 14.71
CA ILE A 207 -3.50 -15.44 15.02
C ILE A 207 -4.67 -15.31 15.98
N ASP A 208 -5.89 -15.40 15.44
CA ASP A 208 -7.04 -15.77 16.23
C ASP A 208 -6.81 -17.25 16.55
N SER A 209 -6.11 -17.50 17.67
CA SER A 209 -5.75 -18.84 18.13
C SER A 209 -7.03 -19.60 18.46
N SER A 210 -7.63 -20.23 17.46
CA SER A 210 -8.56 -21.33 17.64
C SER A 210 -7.76 -22.57 18.03
N SER A 211 -7.23 -22.56 19.25
CA SER A 211 -6.69 -23.73 19.93
C SER A 211 -7.21 -23.64 21.35
N SER A 212 -8.13 -24.53 21.69
CA SER A 212 -8.55 -24.80 23.06
C SER A 212 -7.32 -24.96 23.96
N ASP A 213 -7.38 -24.30 25.12
CA ASP A 213 -6.45 -24.40 26.25
C ASP A 213 -5.22 -23.48 26.24
N VAL A 214 -5.42 -22.15 26.24
CA VAL A 214 -4.47 -21.19 26.84
C VAL A 214 -5.26 -20.01 27.42
N GLU A 215 -4.81 -19.51 28.58
CA GLU A 215 -5.39 -18.44 29.40
C GLU A 215 -5.97 -17.26 28.61
N GLU A 216 -7.11 -16.72 29.06
CA GLU A 216 -7.73 -15.47 28.55
C GLU A 216 -6.69 -14.35 28.45
N VAL A 217 -6.18 -14.10 27.25
CA VAL A 217 -5.52 -12.83 26.94
C VAL A 217 -6.60 -11.86 26.54
N ASP A 218 -6.82 -10.87 27.39
CA ASP A 218 -7.74 -9.75 27.21
C ASP A 218 -7.41 -8.97 25.92
N TYR A 219 -8.18 -9.17 24.85
CA TYR A 219 -8.08 -8.43 23.58
C TYR A 219 -8.58 -6.98 23.66
N SER A 220 -8.86 -6.44 24.86
CA SER A 220 -9.27 -5.04 25.02
C SER A 220 -8.15 -4.00 24.80
N GLN A 221 -6.92 -4.42 24.46
CA GLN A 221 -5.75 -3.52 24.44
C GLN A 221 -4.82 -3.63 23.23
N VAL A 222 -5.32 -3.79 21.99
CA VAL A 222 -4.54 -3.22 20.87
C VAL A 222 -4.72 -1.71 20.95
N GLU A 223 -3.85 -1.06 21.72
CA GLU A 223 -3.91 0.38 21.89
C GLU A 223 -3.68 1.07 20.55
N ASP A 224 -4.60 1.95 20.17
CA ASP A 224 -4.40 2.82 19.01
C ASP A 224 -3.12 3.64 19.19
N SER A 225 -2.27 3.62 18.18
CA SER A 225 -1.10 4.47 18.11
C SER A 225 -1.55 5.91 17.81
N ARG A 226 -1.72 6.72 18.86
CA ARG A 226 -2.25 8.10 18.78
C ARG A 226 -1.21 9.12 18.33
N PHE A 227 -1.42 9.83 17.24
CA PHE A 227 -0.53 10.90 16.76
C PHE A 227 -1.21 12.26 16.84
N ASN A 228 -0.56 13.21 17.51
CA ASN A 228 -0.97 14.62 17.49
C ASN A 228 0.01 15.36 16.57
N ILE A 229 -0.50 15.85 15.43
CA ILE A 229 0.31 16.38 14.33
C ILE A 229 -0.03 17.84 14.08
N ASN A 230 1.00 18.69 14.04
CA ASN A 230 0.87 20.05 13.53
C ASN A 230 1.30 20.07 12.06
N ARG A 231 0.44 20.61 11.17
CA ARG A 231 0.73 20.68 9.73
C ARG A 231 1.95 21.53 9.37
N ALA A 232 2.26 22.54 10.18
CA ALA A 232 3.47 23.34 10.01
C ALA A 232 4.74 22.58 10.43
N ASN A 233 4.61 21.51 11.21
CA ASN A 233 5.75 20.72 11.68
C ASN A 233 5.46 19.20 11.75
N VAL A 234 5.09 18.65 10.60
CA VAL A 234 4.67 17.23 10.47
C VAL A 234 5.79 16.27 10.86
N TRP A 235 7.02 16.54 10.43
CA TRP A 235 8.17 15.67 10.69
C TRP A 235 8.46 15.51 12.17
N ASP A 236 8.58 16.61 12.94
CA ASP A 236 8.92 16.49 14.36
C ASP A 236 7.78 15.81 15.14
N GLY A 237 6.52 16.09 14.77
CA GLY A 237 5.35 15.40 15.31
C GLY A 237 5.39 13.90 15.04
N ALA A 238 5.67 13.50 13.79
CA ALA A 238 5.79 12.11 13.39
C ALA A 238 6.96 11.43 14.11
N LEU A 239 8.16 12.01 14.06
CA LEU A 239 9.36 11.44 14.64
C LEU A 239 9.21 11.21 16.14
N ARG A 240 8.66 12.19 16.88
CA ARG A 240 8.30 11.99 18.29
C ARG A 240 7.30 10.84 18.45
N GLY A 241 6.25 10.82 17.62
CA GLY A 241 5.21 9.80 17.68
C GLY A 241 5.73 8.38 17.51
N PHE A 242 6.59 8.15 16.51
CA PHE A 242 7.21 6.86 16.19
C PHE A 242 8.37 6.45 17.11
N LYS A 243 8.93 7.41 17.87
CA LYS A 243 9.96 7.18 18.89
C LYS A 243 9.42 6.80 20.27
N ARG A 244 8.12 7.03 20.52
CA ARG A 244 7.53 6.69 21.83
C ARG A 244 7.67 5.20 22.10
N SER A 245 7.98 4.86 23.34
CA SER A 245 8.01 3.47 23.82
C SER A 245 6.64 2.78 23.72
N SER A 246 5.57 3.56 23.78
CA SER A 246 4.18 3.09 23.65
C SER A 246 3.73 2.93 22.19
N PHE A 247 4.56 3.27 21.20
CA PHE A 247 4.18 3.08 19.80
C PHE A 247 4.25 1.60 19.45
N ASP A 248 3.10 1.04 19.09
CA ASP A 248 2.99 -0.30 18.53
C ASP A 248 2.66 -0.19 17.03
N PRO A 249 3.53 -0.70 16.13
CA PRO A 249 3.26 -0.71 14.71
C PRO A 249 2.09 -1.61 14.30
N THR A 250 1.65 -2.56 15.14
CA THR A 250 0.52 -3.43 14.83
C THR A 250 -0.84 -2.78 15.13
N GLY A 251 -0.84 -1.73 15.96
CA GLY A 251 -2.04 -0.95 16.29
C GLY A 251 -2.50 -0.03 15.16
N SER A 252 -3.77 0.38 15.23
CA SER A 252 -4.31 1.37 14.29
C SER A 252 -3.69 2.75 14.53
N LEU A 253 -3.44 3.50 13.46
CA LEU A 253 -3.03 4.90 13.58
C LEU A 253 -4.27 5.76 13.88
N LEU A 254 -4.22 6.51 14.98
CA LEU A 254 -5.27 7.47 15.33
C LEU A 254 -4.67 8.88 15.28
N VAL A 255 -4.94 9.62 14.20
CA VAL A 255 -4.34 10.92 13.95
C VAL A 255 -5.29 12.04 14.35
N LYS A 256 -4.76 13.01 15.10
CA LYS A 256 -5.40 14.29 15.40
C LYS A 256 -4.50 15.42 14.93
N PHE A 257 -5.06 16.34 14.16
CA PHE A 257 -4.34 17.56 13.80
C PHE A 257 -4.54 18.64 14.87
N THR A 258 -3.45 19.33 15.19
CA THR A 258 -3.43 20.42 16.17
C THR A 258 -2.75 21.66 15.58
N ASP A 259 -3.24 22.84 15.95
CA ASP A 259 -2.58 24.11 15.60
C ASP A 259 -1.31 24.36 16.44
N ASP A 260 -0.71 25.54 16.29
CA ASP A 260 0.46 26.00 17.04
C ASP A 260 0.19 26.28 18.52
N ILE A 261 -1.08 26.45 18.89
CA ILE A 261 -1.56 26.66 20.26
C ILE A 261 -1.96 25.31 20.91
N GLY A 262 -1.96 24.22 20.14
CA GLY A 262 -2.29 22.87 20.59
C GLY A 262 -3.79 22.57 20.61
N GLN A 263 -4.62 23.43 20.03
CA GLN A 263 -6.05 23.17 19.86
C GLN A 263 -6.28 22.15 18.76
N THR A 264 -7.20 21.23 19.01
CA THR A 264 -7.56 20.18 18.05
C THR A 264 -8.46 20.76 16.96
N GLU A 265 -8.14 20.44 15.71
CA GLU A 265 -9.08 20.68 14.62
C GLU A 265 -10.21 19.65 14.67
N ASP A 266 -11.46 20.07 14.46
CA ASP A 266 -12.70 19.28 14.64
C ASP A 266 -12.88 18.14 13.61
N ALA A 267 -11.95 17.19 13.56
CA ALA A 267 -12.04 16.00 12.74
C ALA A 267 -11.89 14.73 13.59
N VAL A 268 -12.93 13.89 13.59
CA VAL A 268 -12.85 12.52 14.12
C VAL A 268 -12.21 11.64 13.06
N ASP A 269 -11.12 10.97 13.41
CA ASP A 269 -10.40 10.09 12.47
C ASP A 269 -11.21 8.83 12.16
N THR A 270 -11.85 8.85 11.01
CA THR A 270 -12.48 7.67 10.36
C THR A 270 -11.62 7.20 9.17
N GLY A 271 -10.32 7.55 9.16
CA GLY A 271 -9.34 7.24 8.11
C GLY A 271 -8.91 8.45 7.28
N GLY A 272 -9.68 9.55 7.30
CA GLY A 272 -9.35 10.79 6.58
C GLY A 272 -8.07 11.46 7.09
N PRO A 273 -8.03 11.86 8.38
CA PRO A 273 -6.84 12.42 9.02
C PRO A 273 -5.61 11.53 8.90
N THR A 274 -5.74 10.21 9.09
CA THR A 274 -4.63 9.27 8.91
C THR A 274 -4.05 9.35 7.48
N ARG A 275 -4.90 9.29 6.44
CA ARG A 275 -4.43 9.38 5.04
C ARG A 275 -3.77 10.72 4.72
N GLU A 276 -4.31 11.82 5.26
CA GLU A 276 -3.71 13.15 5.12
C GLU A 276 -2.32 13.19 5.78
N PHE A 277 -2.21 12.73 7.03
CA PHE A 277 -0.94 12.69 7.75
C PHE A 277 0.13 11.89 7.01
N LEU A 278 -0.21 10.68 6.55
CA LEU A 278 0.74 9.83 5.82
C LEU A 278 1.20 10.49 4.51
N THR A 279 0.30 11.23 3.85
CA THR A 279 0.64 12.00 2.65
C THR A 279 1.61 13.13 2.95
N LEU A 280 1.32 13.94 3.96
CA LEU A 280 2.20 15.03 4.40
C LEU A 280 3.55 14.49 4.91
N LEU A 281 3.54 13.33 5.56
CA LEU A 281 4.75 12.68 6.06
C LEU A 281 5.68 12.24 4.93
N MET A 282 5.15 11.60 3.88
CA MET A 282 5.97 11.19 2.73
C MET A 282 6.57 12.40 2.02
N ASP A 283 5.78 13.47 1.84
CA ASP A 283 6.28 14.73 1.27
C ASP A 283 7.39 15.35 2.13
N ALA A 284 7.18 15.42 3.45
CA ALA A 284 8.18 15.92 4.39
C ALA A 284 9.47 15.09 4.40
N ILE A 285 9.39 13.76 4.26
CA ILE A 285 10.55 12.85 4.23
C ILE A 285 11.41 13.06 2.98
N LYS A 286 10.80 13.31 1.82
CA LYS A 286 11.48 13.45 0.53
C LYS A 286 12.58 14.52 0.51
N TYR A 287 12.40 15.59 1.29
CA TYR A 287 13.27 16.75 1.30
C TYR A 287 14.21 16.80 2.52
N ARG A 288 14.32 15.70 3.28
CA ARG A 288 15.20 15.64 4.45
C ARG A 288 16.62 15.29 4.07
N ARG A 289 17.56 15.68 4.94
CA ARG A 289 19.02 15.56 4.80
C ARG A 289 19.57 14.14 4.58
N PHE A 290 18.80 13.11 4.90
CA PHE A 290 19.21 11.72 4.67
C PHE A 290 18.95 11.23 3.23
N PHE A 291 18.29 12.04 2.38
CA PHE A 291 18.18 11.79 0.95
C PHE A 291 18.86 12.89 0.15
N GLU A 292 19.61 12.49 -0.87
CA GLU A 292 20.27 13.38 -1.81
C GLU A 292 20.00 12.97 -3.25
N GLY A 293 20.43 13.79 -4.21
CA GLY A 293 20.15 13.59 -5.63
C GLY A 293 18.99 14.43 -6.14
N ARG A 294 18.59 14.18 -7.38
CA ARG A 294 17.56 14.94 -8.09
C ARG A 294 16.16 14.64 -7.53
N GLU A 295 15.16 15.43 -7.87
CA GLU A 295 13.78 15.19 -7.39
C GLU A 295 13.18 13.87 -7.91
N ASP A 296 13.65 13.45 -9.10
CA ASP A 296 13.25 12.25 -9.83
C ASP A 296 14.18 11.05 -9.58
N GLY A 297 15.19 11.20 -8.72
CA GLY A 297 16.20 10.18 -8.49
C GLY A 297 16.96 10.43 -7.20
N LYS A 298 16.35 10.06 -6.08
CA LYS A 298 16.95 10.16 -4.75
C LYS A 298 17.73 8.90 -4.39
N TYR A 299 18.84 9.13 -3.70
CA TYR A 299 19.70 8.15 -3.05
C TYR A 299 19.77 8.45 -1.55
N LEU A 300 20.08 7.43 -0.76
CA LEU A 300 20.36 7.63 0.65
C LEU A 300 21.75 8.28 0.82
N SER A 301 21.84 9.25 1.73
CA SER A 301 23.09 9.94 2.08
C SER A 301 23.38 9.80 3.57
N PHE A 302 24.66 9.73 3.90
CA PHE A 302 25.12 9.72 5.29
C PHE A 302 25.13 11.13 5.89
N ASP A 303 24.19 11.36 6.81
CA ASP A 303 24.17 12.44 7.80
C ASP A 303 24.47 11.87 9.20
N SER A 304 25.45 12.46 9.88
CA SER A 304 25.91 12.01 11.20
C SER A 304 24.86 12.17 12.30
N LYS A 305 24.12 13.28 12.30
CA LYS A 305 23.05 13.52 13.30
C LYS A 305 21.90 12.53 13.15
N ALA A 306 21.56 12.19 11.90
CA ALA A 306 20.57 11.18 11.59
C ALA A 306 21.04 9.79 12.03
N ALA A 307 22.33 9.48 11.92
CA ALA A 307 22.90 8.22 12.41
C ALA A 307 22.84 8.14 13.95
N ASP A 308 23.30 9.19 14.64
CA ASP A 308 23.29 9.26 16.12
C ASP A 308 21.88 9.15 16.69
N GLY A 309 20.90 9.76 16.01
CA GLY A 309 19.49 9.76 16.41
C GLY A 309 18.66 8.58 15.91
N ASP A 310 19.30 7.60 15.25
CA ASP A 310 18.68 6.43 14.62
C ASP A 310 17.53 6.78 13.64
N GLU A 311 17.64 7.95 12.99
CA GLU A 311 16.58 8.48 12.14
C GLU A 311 16.34 7.59 10.91
N TYR A 312 17.37 6.94 10.36
CA TYR A 312 17.20 6.03 9.23
C TYR A 312 16.22 4.89 9.53
N PHE A 313 16.31 4.30 10.73
CA PHE A 313 15.36 3.30 11.18
C PHE A 313 13.94 3.86 11.28
N HIS A 314 13.80 5.04 11.89
CA HIS A 314 12.49 5.67 12.00
C HIS A 314 11.90 6.05 10.65
N VAL A 315 12.70 6.52 9.69
CA VAL A 315 12.25 6.83 8.33
C VAL A 315 11.83 5.56 7.60
N GLY A 316 12.61 4.47 7.71
CA GLY A 316 12.21 3.17 7.17
C GLY A 316 10.89 2.69 7.76
N ARG A 317 10.73 2.82 9.08
CA ARG A 317 9.47 2.51 9.78
C ARG A 317 8.32 3.40 9.30
N MET A 318 8.52 4.70 9.13
CA MET A 318 7.49 5.62 8.64
C MET A 318 7.04 5.26 7.21
N VAL A 319 7.98 4.94 6.33
CA VAL A 319 7.67 4.47 4.96
C VAL A 319 6.86 3.17 5.04
N ALA A 320 7.26 2.24 5.92
CA ALA A 320 6.53 1.01 6.12
C ALA A 320 5.10 1.25 6.60
N MET A 321 4.93 2.00 7.67
CA MET A 321 3.61 2.33 8.21
C MET A 321 2.73 3.06 7.18
N SER A 322 3.30 3.95 6.38
CA SER A 322 2.54 4.61 5.31
C SER A 322 2.01 3.63 4.29
N ILE A 323 2.88 2.76 3.76
CA ILE A 323 2.51 1.73 2.79
C ILE A 323 1.50 0.74 3.36
N VAL A 324 1.74 0.22 4.57
CA VAL A 324 0.89 -0.80 5.18
C VAL A 324 -0.49 -0.27 5.50
N HIS A 325 -0.62 0.99 5.94
CA HIS A 325 -1.92 1.60 6.24
C HIS A 325 -2.60 2.22 5.01
N GLY A 326 -2.13 1.93 3.80
CA GLY A 326 -2.75 2.39 2.54
C GLY A 326 -2.47 3.87 2.20
N GLY A 327 -1.49 4.48 2.86
CA GLY A 327 -0.90 5.76 2.49
C GLY A 327 0.06 5.66 1.28
N PRO A 328 0.63 6.80 0.85
CA PRO A 328 1.59 6.81 -0.24
C PRO A 328 2.95 6.23 0.17
N GLY A 329 3.73 5.74 -0.80
CA GLY A 329 5.17 5.54 -0.60
C GLY A 329 5.97 6.81 -0.91
N PRO A 330 7.31 6.78 -0.74
CA PRO A 330 8.17 7.96 -0.93
C PRO A 330 8.20 8.49 -2.37
N ARG A 331 7.99 7.61 -3.39
CA ARG A 331 7.95 7.96 -4.83
C ARG A 331 9.06 8.90 -5.31
N CYS A 332 10.25 8.78 -4.74
CA CYS A 332 11.36 9.68 -5.04
C CYS A 332 12.67 8.95 -5.30
N PHE A 333 12.72 7.64 -5.06
CA PHE A 333 13.96 6.87 -5.23
C PHE A 333 14.33 6.74 -6.70
N SER A 334 15.63 6.72 -6.98
CA SER A 334 16.12 6.29 -8.29
C SER A 334 15.89 4.79 -8.47
N GLU A 335 15.76 4.35 -9.72
CA GLU A 335 15.57 2.93 -10.04
C GLU A 335 16.78 2.08 -9.58
N ASN A 336 17.99 2.62 -9.77
CA ASN A 336 19.23 1.97 -9.33
C ASN A 336 19.30 1.80 -7.82
N PHE A 337 18.93 2.83 -7.05
CA PHE A 337 18.87 2.75 -5.60
C PHE A 337 17.84 1.72 -5.14
N TYR A 338 16.65 1.72 -5.75
CA TYR A 338 15.59 0.78 -5.41
C TYR A 338 15.99 -0.68 -5.68
N HIS A 339 16.57 -0.97 -6.85
CA HIS A 339 17.03 -2.32 -7.19
C HIS A 339 18.13 -2.82 -6.25
N TYR A 340 19.03 -1.94 -5.83
CA TYR A 340 20.04 -2.28 -4.83
C TYR A 340 19.42 -2.49 -3.43
N LEU A 341 18.49 -1.61 -3.03
CA LEU A 341 17.81 -1.69 -1.74
C LEU A 341 17.12 -3.05 -1.55
N VAL A 342 16.40 -3.53 -2.56
CA VAL A 342 15.65 -4.80 -2.54
C VAL A 342 16.49 -6.02 -2.94
N GLY A 343 17.81 -5.85 -3.11
CA GLY A 343 18.72 -6.97 -3.39
C GLY A 343 18.64 -7.56 -4.80
N LYS A 344 17.95 -6.89 -5.75
CA LYS A 344 17.93 -7.29 -7.17
C LYS A 344 19.32 -7.20 -7.82
N VAL A 345 20.12 -6.24 -7.37
CA VAL A 345 21.51 -6.05 -7.81
C VAL A 345 22.44 -5.94 -6.59
N LYS A 346 23.70 -6.33 -6.77
CA LYS A 346 24.72 -6.28 -5.70
C LYS A 346 25.45 -4.93 -5.63
N THR A 347 25.33 -4.12 -6.67
CA THR A 347 26.07 -2.86 -6.87
C THR A 347 25.14 -1.83 -7.51
N ILE A 348 25.38 -0.55 -7.26
CA ILE A 348 24.59 0.56 -7.83
C ILE A 348 25.27 1.07 -9.09
N GLU A 349 24.65 0.93 -10.25
CA GLU A 349 25.13 1.54 -11.50
C GLU A 349 24.56 2.94 -11.67
N ALA A 350 25.12 3.94 -10.96
CA ALA A 350 24.67 5.33 -11.05
C ALA A 350 25.53 6.15 -12.04
N PRO A 351 24.92 6.99 -12.90
CA PRO A 351 25.67 7.94 -13.70
C PRO A 351 26.34 9.00 -12.82
N ILE A 352 27.48 9.53 -13.28
CA ILE A 352 28.19 10.63 -12.58
C ILE A 352 27.26 11.83 -12.35
N ALA A 353 26.31 12.07 -13.25
CA ALA A 353 25.33 13.14 -13.15
C ALA A 353 24.45 13.08 -11.88
N ASP A 354 24.33 11.90 -11.25
CA ASP A 354 23.52 11.73 -10.04
C ASP A 354 24.26 12.12 -8.76
N VAL A 355 25.59 12.28 -8.81
CA VAL A 355 26.37 12.80 -7.68
C VAL A 355 25.99 14.26 -7.47
N PRO A 356 25.45 14.67 -6.29
CA PRO A 356 24.96 16.04 -6.09
C PRO A 356 26.04 17.12 -6.08
N ASP A 357 27.25 16.78 -5.64
CA ASP A 357 28.38 17.71 -5.53
C ASP A 357 28.97 18.03 -6.93
N PRO A 358 28.92 19.30 -7.39
CA PRO A 358 29.43 19.69 -8.69
C PRO A 358 30.94 19.53 -8.85
N ASP A 359 31.71 19.80 -7.80
CA ASP A 359 33.17 19.72 -7.85
C ASP A 359 33.59 18.26 -7.96
N LEU A 360 32.94 17.38 -7.18
CA LEU A 360 33.16 15.95 -7.28
C LEU A 360 32.77 15.40 -8.66
N ARG A 361 31.64 15.84 -9.23
CA ARG A 361 31.27 15.47 -10.61
C ARG A 361 32.34 15.87 -11.60
N ASN A 362 32.86 17.09 -11.50
CA ASN A 362 33.88 17.60 -12.41
C ASN A 362 35.15 16.77 -12.33
N VAL A 363 35.61 16.42 -11.12
CA VAL A 363 36.78 15.54 -10.93
C VAL A 363 36.57 14.16 -11.57
N LEU A 364 35.41 13.53 -11.34
CA LEU A 364 35.11 12.23 -11.93
C LEU A 364 35.02 12.28 -13.45
N LEU A 365 34.48 13.37 -14.00
CA LEU A 365 34.44 13.62 -15.44
C LEU A 365 35.83 13.87 -16.03
N GLU A 366 36.70 14.63 -15.34
CA GLU A 366 38.11 14.81 -15.73
C GLU A 366 38.81 13.45 -15.84
N ILE A 367 38.73 12.61 -14.80
CA ILE A 367 39.33 11.26 -14.81
C ILE A 367 38.75 10.39 -15.93
N LYS A 368 37.42 10.38 -16.09
CA LYS A 368 36.74 9.59 -17.12
C LYS A 368 37.14 9.99 -18.53
N ASN A 369 37.32 11.30 -18.77
CA ASN A 369 37.58 11.84 -20.09
C ASN A 369 39.08 11.91 -20.45
N ALA A 370 39.98 11.53 -19.53
CA ALA A 370 41.42 11.47 -19.80
C ALA A 370 41.72 10.69 -21.09
N THR A 371 42.58 11.27 -21.93
CA THR A 371 42.86 10.80 -23.30
C THR A 371 44.22 10.13 -23.43
N THR A 372 45.14 10.38 -22.49
CA THR A 372 46.48 9.76 -22.45
C THR A 372 46.75 9.13 -21.08
N LEU A 373 47.67 8.15 -21.04
CA LEU A 373 48.04 7.50 -19.78
C LEU A 373 48.74 8.48 -18.84
N GLU A 374 49.55 9.38 -19.38
CA GLU A 374 50.24 10.43 -18.64
C GLU A 374 49.26 11.39 -17.96
N GLU A 375 48.24 11.88 -18.70
CA GLU A 375 47.18 12.72 -18.15
C GLU A 375 46.41 11.99 -17.03
N LEU A 376 46.08 10.72 -17.27
CA LEU A 376 45.38 9.90 -16.29
C LEU A 376 46.20 9.70 -14.99
N LEU A 377 47.52 9.50 -15.10
CA LEU A 377 48.42 9.39 -13.95
C LEU A 377 48.51 10.72 -13.17
N GLU A 378 48.64 11.84 -13.87
CA GLU A 378 48.63 13.17 -13.26
C GLU A 378 47.32 13.45 -12.52
N LEU A 379 46.17 13.10 -13.10
CA LEU A 379 44.86 13.24 -12.47
C LEU A 379 44.71 12.32 -11.24
N ASN A 380 45.21 11.09 -11.32
CA ASN A 380 45.21 10.15 -10.20
C ASN A 380 46.01 10.69 -9.01
N ASP A 381 47.17 11.29 -9.26
CA ASP A 381 48.01 11.92 -8.23
C ASP A 381 47.39 13.21 -7.69
N LYS A 382 46.88 14.08 -8.58
CA LYS A 382 46.17 15.33 -8.23
C LYS A 382 44.99 15.07 -7.29
N HIS A 383 44.26 13.98 -7.50
CA HIS A 383 43.06 13.63 -6.73
C HIS A 383 43.30 12.47 -5.74
N ALA A 384 44.55 12.17 -5.41
CA ALA A 384 44.91 11.01 -4.59
C ALA A 384 44.18 10.95 -3.24
N SER A 385 44.05 12.07 -2.52
CA SER A 385 43.38 12.11 -1.21
C SER A 385 41.91 11.69 -1.27
N MET A 386 41.19 12.18 -2.30
CA MET A 386 39.80 11.85 -2.56
C MET A 386 39.64 10.36 -2.88
N LEU A 387 40.49 9.84 -3.78
CA LEU A 387 40.46 8.45 -4.21
C LEU A 387 40.87 7.49 -3.09
N GLN A 388 41.85 7.88 -2.25
CA GLN A 388 42.29 7.09 -1.08
C GLN A 388 41.20 7.00 -0.03
N THR A 389 40.48 8.10 0.23
CA THR A 389 39.33 8.10 1.17
C THR A 389 38.24 7.14 0.71
N ALA A 390 38.02 7.05 -0.61
CA ALA A 390 37.09 6.11 -1.22
C ALA A 390 37.65 4.67 -1.36
N GLY A 391 38.93 4.46 -1.04
CA GLY A 391 39.60 3.17 -1.21
C GLY A 391 39.82 2.75 -2.67
N CYS A 392 39.71 3.69 -3.63
CA CYS A 392 39.83 3.39 -5.06
C CYS A 392 41.14 3.86 -5.70
N TYR A 393 41.98 4.58 -4.96
CA TYR A 393 43.33 4.97 -5.39
C TYR A 393 44.18 3.73 -5.71
N ARG A 394 44.78 3.71 -6.91
CA ARG A 394 45.56 2.55 -7.38
C ARG A 394 46.63 2.96 -8.38
N CYS A 395 47.54 2.03 -8.65
CA CYS A 395 48.50 2.15 -9.73
C CYS A 395 47.80 1.87 -11.06
N LEU A 396 47.79 2.87 -11.94
CA LEU A 396 47.18 2.80 -13.28
C LEU A 396 48.24 2.38 -14.29
N ARG A 397 47.91 1.43 -15.16
CA ARG A 397 48.82 0.85 -16.17
C ARG A 397 48.32 1.09 -17.59
N THR A 398 47.02 1.28 -17.75
CA THR A 398 46.37 1.46 -19.04
C THR A 398 45.31 2.56 -18.95
N LEU A 399 44.93 3.12 -20.10
CA LEU A 399 43.84 4.10 -20.18
C LEU A 399 42.47 3.53 -19.78
N GLU A 400 42.28 2.21 -19.88
CA GLU A 400 41.03 1.54 -19.52
C GLU A 400 40.79 1.53 -18.00
N ASP A 401 41.86 1.63 -17.21
CA ASP A 401 41.79 1.61 -15.74
C ASP A 401 40.95 2.78 -15.17
N LYS A 402 40.77 3.87 -15.91
CA LYS A 402 39.95 5.02 -15.50
C LYS A 402 38.49 4.65 -15.27
N GLU A 403 37.94 3.71 -16.04
CA GLU A 403 36.56 3.25 -15.89
C GLU A 403 36.39 2.55 -14.53
N GLN A 404 37.37 1.72 -14.15
CA GLN A 404 37.37 1.04 -12.86
C GLN A 404 37.48 2.04 -11.70
N VAL A 405 38.35 3.05 -11.80
CA VAL A 405 38.48 4.09 -10.76
C VAL A 405 37.15 4.83 -10.55
N VAL A 406 36.52 5.27 -11.64
CA VAL A 406 35.24 5.99 -11.60
C VAL A 406 34.14 5.09 -11.05
N ASN A 407 34.03 3.86 -11.54
CA ASN A 407 33.01 2.91 -11.08
C ASN A 407 33.17 2.59 -9.59
N ASP A 408 34.39 2.32 -9.14
CA ASP A 408 34.66 2.02 -7.74
C ASP A 408 34.38 3.23 -6.84
N TYR A 409 34.67 4.46 -7.32
CA TYR A 409 34.30 5.68 -6.61
C TYR A 409 32.77 5.84 -6.50
N ILE A 410 32.04 5.62 -7.59
CA ILE A 410 30.56 5.68 -7.60
C ILE A 410 29.97 4.63 -6.67
N GLN A 411 30.50 3.40 -6.67
CA GLN A 411 30.09 2.37 -5.71
C GLN A 411 30.33 2.84 -4.29
N TRP A 412 31.52 3.33 -3.97
CA TRP A 412 31.82 3.84 -2.64
C TRP A 412 30.88 4.97 -2.23
N TYR A 413 30.65 5.93 -3.12
CA TYR A 413 29.85 7.12 -2.87
C TYR A 413 28.38 6.79 -2.59
N PHE A 414 27.75 5.90 -3.37
CA PHE A 414 26.35 5.59 -3.17
C PHE A 414 26.11 4.42 -2.22
N THR A 415 27.04 3.48 -2.08
CA THR A 415 26.83 2.25 -1.29
C THR A 415 27.69 2.22 -0.02
N TYR A 416 29.02 2.09 -0.14
CA TYR A 416 29.89 1.74 0.98
C TYR A 416 29.91 2.82 2.06
N ARG A 417 30.01 4.11 1.68
CA ARG A 417 30.00 5.21 2.66
C ARG A 417 28.67 5.32 3.42
N ASN A 418 27.58 4.80 2.86
CA ASN A 418 26.24 4.88 3.41
C ASN A 418 25.81 3.55 4.08
N HIS A 419 26.71 2.59 4.26
CA HIS A 419 26.36 1.23 4.69
C HIS A 419 25.52 1.19 5.98
N VAL A 420 25.91 1.98 7.00
CA VAL A 420 25.16 2.08 8.26
C VAL A 420 23.76 2.65 8.03
N SER A 421 23.65 3.72 7.24
CA SER A 421 22.37 4.33 6.86
C SER A 421 21.46 3.33 6.17
N PHE A 422 21.99 2.56 5.22
CA PHE A 422 21.24 1.51 4.53
C PHE A 422 20.72 0.44 5.47
N GLN A 423 21.58 -0.08 6.34
CA GLN A 423 21.19 -1.16 7.25
C GLN A 423 20.06 -0.70 8.16
N ARG A 424 20.19 0.47 8.80
CA ARG A 424 19.16 1.01 9.67
C ARG A 424 17.87 1.33 8.91
N PHE A 425 17.96 1.87 7.70
CA PHE A 425 16.79 2.10 6.86
C PHE A 425 16.06 0.80 6.50
N LYS A 426 16.80 -0.28 6.15
CA LYS A 426 16.24 -1.61 5.93
C LYS A 426 15.58 -2.19 7.18
N ASP A 427 16.24 -2.09 8.32
CA ASP A 427 15.70 -2.54 9.61
C ASP A 427 14.38 -1.81 9.94
N GLY A 428 14.30 -0.52 9.60
CA GLY A 428 13.08 0.28 9.71
C GLY A 428 11.98 -0.20 8.77
N LEU A 429 12.33 -0.40 7.48
CA LEU A 429 11.41 -0.93 6.46
C LEU A 429 10.92 -2.35 6.77
N ALA A 430 11.65 -3.12 7.57
CA ALA A 430 11.21 -4.43 8.03
C ALA A 430 10.03 -4.37 9.02
N THR A 431 9.64 -3.17 9.47
CA THR A 431 8.40 -2.98 10.24
C THR A 431 7.21 -3.58 9.51
N LEU A 432 6.41 -4.37 10.23
CA LEU A 432 5.28 -5.14 9.69
C LEU A 432 5.67 -6.08 8.53
N ASN A 433 6.94 -6.48 8.42
CA ASN A 433 7.44 -7.37 7.37
C ASN A 433 7.41 -6.75 5.95
N LEU A 434 7.35 -5.42 5.82
CA LEU A 434 7.34 -4.77 4.50
C LEU A 434 8.62 -5.03 3.70
N PHE A 435 9.80 -4.98 4.32
CA PHE A 435 11.06 -5.21 3.59
C PHE A 435 11.11 -6.57 2.89
N ASN A 436 10.63 -7.63 3.55
CA ASN A 436 10.52 -8.96 2.94
C ASN A 436 9.57 -8.96 1.73
N ALA A 437 8.45 -8.25 1.82
CA ALA A 437 7.53 -8.09 0.69
C ALA A 437 8.18 -7.33 -0.48
N LEU A 438 8.98 -6.30 -0.17
CA LEU A 438 9.76 -5.55 -1.15
C LEU A 438 10.77 -6.45 -1.87
N GLU A 439 11.46 -7.34 -1.16
CA GLU A 439 12.43 -8.28 -1.74
C GLU A 439 11.76 -9.36 -2.60
N GLN A 440 10.63 -9.91 -2.15
CA GLN A 440 9.93 -10.98 -2.86
C GLN A 440 9.18 -10.49 -4.10
N HIS A 441 8.61 -9.29 -4.07
CA HIS A 441 7.80 -8.74 -5.16
C HIS A 441 8.21 -7.32 -5.61
N PRO A 442 9.49 -7.06 -5.97
CA PRO A 442 9.95 -5.69 -6.16
C PRO A 442 9.18 -4.92 -7.25
N SER A 443 8.78 -5.58 -8.34
CA SER A 443 8.04 -4.92 -9.43
C SER A 443 6.67 -4.39 -9.00
N LEU A 444 6.05 -4.99 -7.98
CA LEU A 444 4.75 -4.54 -7.45
C LEU A 444 4.89 -3.28 -6.58
N PHE A 445 6.01 -3.13 -5.88
CA PHE A 445 6.28 -1.99 -5.00
C PHE A 445 7.02 -0.83 -5.68
N GLN A 446 7.66 -1.09 -6.83
CA GLN A 446 8.39 -0.08 -7.59
C GLN A 446 7.60 1.24 -7.79
N PRO A 447 6.30 1.25 -8.17
CA PRO A 447 5.55 2.49 -8.35
C PRO A 447 5.34 3.33 -7.07
N TYR A 448 5.52 2.74 -5.89
CA TYR A 448 5.39 3.41 -4.60
C TYR A 448 6.72 3.98 -4.10
N MET A 449 7.82 3.37 -4.52
CA MET A 449 9.16 3.69 -4.03
C MET A 449 9.90 4.62 -4.99
N VAL A 450 9.88 4.27 -6.28
CA VAL A 450 10.60 4.94 -7.36
C VAL A 450 9.78 6.09 -7.92
N TYR A 451 10.45 7.15 -8.33
CA TYR A 451 9.79 8.23 -9.05
C TYR A 451 9.16 7.70 -10.35
N SER A 452 7.89 8.05 -10.58
CA SER A 452 7.27 7.88 -11.88
C SER A 452 6.73 9.24 -12.29
N GLY A 453 7.13 9.75 -13.45
CA GLY A 453 6.79 11.09 -13.95
C GLY A 453 5.30 11.29 -14.29
N ARG A 454 4.40 10.49 -13.72
CA ARG A 454 2.96 10.78 -13.78
C ARG A 454 2.67 11.88 -12.77
N PRO A 455 2.25 13.07 -13.21
CA PRO A 455 1.78 14.08 -12.28
C PRO A 455 0.59 13.50 -11.50
N GLU A 456 0.62 13.66 -10.18
CA GLU A 456 -0.60 13.53 -9.39
C GLU A 456 -1.63 14.47 -10.01
N SER A 457 -2.76 13.94 -10.46
CA SER A 457 -3.88 14.76 -10.90
C SER A 457 -4.43 15.53 -9.71
N ARG A 458 -3.79 16.64 -9.35
CA ARG A 458 -4.47 17.78 -8.75
C ARG A 458 -5.36 18.35 -9.84
N ASP A 459 -6.60 17.88 -9.94
CA ASP A 459 -7.73 18.76 -10.21
C ASP A 459 -9.09 18.06 -10.11
N SER A 460 -9.86 18.51 -9.12
CA SER A 460 -11.24 19.00 -9.30
C SER A 460 -11.74 19.55 -7.96
N ARG A 461 -11.15 20.66 -7.51
CA ARG A 461 -11.87 21.65 -6.72
C ARG A 461 -11.82 22.94 -7.50
N GLY A 462 -12.98 23.33 -8.04
CA GLY A 462 -13.13 24.38 -9.01
C GLY A 462 -12.51 25.70 -8.55
N ALA A 463 -11.56 26.19 -9.32
CA ALA A 463 -11.32 27.61 -9.42
C ALA A 463 -12.46 28.20 -10.25
N VAL A 464 -13.30 29.02 -9.61
CA VAL A 464 -14.20 29.94 -10.31
C VAL A 464 -13.37 31.15 -10.71
N PRO A 465 -13.27 31.51 -11.99
CA PRO A 465 -12.65 32.77 -12.39
C PRO A 465 -13.73 33.85 -12.51
N SER A 466 -13.58 34.97 -11.80
CA SER A 466 -14.02 36.29 -12.31
C SER A 466 -13.60 37.46 -11.39
N THR A 467 -12.62 38.23 -11.89
CA THR A 467 -12.72 39.68 -12.15
C THR A 467 -13.05 40.63 -10.99
N ASN A 468 -12.08 41.45 -10.59
CA ASN A 468 -12.06 42.90 -10.85
C ASN A 468 -10.91 43.55 -10.08
N GLU A 469 -10.00 44.20 -10.81
CA GLU A 469 -9.25 45.34 -10.28
C GLU A 469 -10.24 46.46 -9.91
N PRO A 470 -9.82 47.35 -9.00
CA PRO A 470 -9.76 48.73 -9.45
C PRO A 470 -8.42 49.39 -9.14
N ASN A 471 -7.97 50.17 -10.13
CA ASN A 471 -7.14 51.37 -9.97
C ASN A 471 -7.34 52.02 -8.59
N TRP A 472 -6.25 52.27 -7.87
CA TRP A 472 -5.65 53.59 -7.60
C TRP A 472 -4.26 53.40 -7.00
#